data_AF-A0A2T6BYG3-F1
#
_entry.id   AF-A0A2T6BYG3-F1
#
_cell.length_a   1.000
_cell.length_b   1.000
_cell.length_c   1.000
_cell.angle_alpha   90.00
_cell.angle_beta   90.00
_cell.angle_gamma   90.00
#
_symmetry.space_group_name_H-M   'P 1'
#
loop_
_entity.id
_entity.type
_entity.pdbx_description
1 polymer ?
#
loop_
_entity_poly.entity_id
_entity_poly.type
_entity_poly.pdbx_seq_one_letter_code
_entity_poly.pdbx_strand_id
1 'polypeptide(L)'
;MSKYLRNPFYCGIIVSPLLPDEIIEGKQEPLVSREVFLKINNLLQSRKDVRKYNSEDENLPLKTFVRSLSCDTPYTGYIVRLKDLYYYKNRRKGSKENRSAKKMHQTFLEFLRSFQLSDSKYIEPLKEIIEEKFIELNAEKIEDAKNAKNQLNAIQRKIDRLEERFVFEEISKPQFQKFNEKLKVEKKRIRETLFKKQIQ
;
A
#
# COMPACT_ATOMS: atom_id res chain seq x y z
N MET A 1 -1.65 -4.82 -24.68
CA MET A 1 -3.02 -4.99 -24.17
C MET A 1 -3.56 -3.81 -23.35
N SER A 2 -2.93 -3.39 -22.23
CA SER A 2 -3.47 -2.33 -21.34
C SER A 2 -3.75 -0.96 -22.02
N LYS A 3 -3.01 -0.60 -23.08
CA LYS A 3 -3.16 0.70 -23.76
C LYS A 3 -4.52 0.91 -24.42
N TYR A 4 -5.12 -0.13 -25.01
CA TYR A 4 -6.42 -0.03 -25.69
C TYR A 4 -7.55 0.24 -24.70
N LEU A 5 -7.51 -0.40 -23.54
CA LEU A 5 -8.50 -0.26 -22.47
C LEU A 5 -8.33 1.02 -21.62
N ARG A 6 -7.35 1.86 -21.95
CA ARG A 6 -7.13 3.19 -21.34
C ARG A 6 -7.42 4.34 -22.31
N ASN A 7 -7.60 4.06 -23.60
CA ASN A 7 -7.85 5.07 -24.61
C ASN A 7 -9.37 5.28 -24.77
N PRO A 8 -9.91 6.48 -24.47
CA PRO A 8 -11.34 6.78 -24.60
C PRO A 8 -11.90 6.62 -26.02
N PHE A 9 -11.02 6.60 -27.03
CA PHE A 9 -11.40 6.36 -28.43
C PHE A 9 -12.29 5.11 -28.60
N TYR A 10 -11.98 4.04 -27.87
CA TYR A 10 -12.70 2.76 -27.98
C TYR A 10 -14.10 2.76 -27.34
N CYS A 11 -14.43 3.78 -26.53
CA CYS A 11 -15.79 4.00 -26.03
C CYS A 11 -16.50 5.16 -26.73
N GLY A 12 -16.01 5.58 -27.90
CA GLY A 12 -16.63 6.62 -28.72
C GLY A 12 -16.28 8.05 -28.31
N ILE A 13 -15.30 8.26 -27.44
CA ILE A 13 -14.89 9.58 -26.98
C ILE A 13 -13.55 9.96 -27.62
N ILE A 14 -13.46 11.16 -28.17
CA ILE A 14 -12.22 11.72 -28.70
C ILE A 14 -11.69 12.74 -27.71
N VAL A 15 -10.43 12.57 -27.32
CA VAL A 15 -9.69 13.51 -26.46
C VAL A 15 -8.46 13.98 -27.21
N SER A 16 -8.31 15.30 -27.32
CA SER A 16 -7.17 15.94 -27.98
C SER A 16 -6.34 16.71 -26.95
N PRO A 17 -5.00 16.62 -26.96
CA PRO A 17 -4.15 17.43 -26.09
C PRO A 17 -4.33 18.95 -26.27
N LEU A 18 -4.88 19.38 -27.41
CA LEU A 18 -5.14 20.78 -27.74
C LEU A 18 -6.48 21.29 -27.15
N LEU A 19 -7.35 20.40 -26.67
CA LEU A 19 -8.66 20.69 -26.10
C LEU A 19 -8.85 19.85 -24.82
N PRO A 20 -8.13 20.16 -23.74
CA PRO A 20 -8.02 19.28 -22.57
C PRO A 20 -9.31 19.10 -21.77
N ASP A 21 -10.25 20.06 -21.83
CA ASP A 21 -11.49 20.04 -21.03
C ASP A 21 -12.76 19.76 -21.86
N GLU A 22 -12.61 19.49 -23.16
CA GLU A 22 -13.75 19.17 -24.03
C GLU A 22 -13.87 17.66 -24.25
N ILE A 23 -15.01 17.11 -23.85
CA ILE A 23 -15.38 15.73 -24.14
C ILE A 23 -16.11 15.73 -25.49
N ILE A 24 -15.41 15.32 -26.55
CA ILE A 24 -15.98 15.27 -27.89
C ILE A 24 -16.50 13.86 -28.15
N GLU A 25 -17.80 13.73 -28.41
CA GLU A 25 -18.37 12.47 -28.89
C GLU A 25 -17.98 12.23 -30.34
N GLY A 26 -17.29 11.12 -30.58
CA GLY A 26 -16.88 10.69 -31.92
C GLY A 26 -18.07 10.11 -32.68
N LYS A 27 -18.09 10.35 -34.00
CA LYS A 27 -19.12 9.78 -34.91
C LYS A 27 -18.91 8.30 -35.23
N GLN A 28 -17.86 7.69 -34.69
CA GLN A 28 -17.50 6.30 -34.96
C GLN A 28 -18.27 5.35 -34.06
N GLU A 29 -18.48 4.12 -34.53
CA GLU A 29 -19.11 3.08 -33.73
C GLU A 29 -18.19 2.69 -32.55
N PRO A 30 -18.67 2.78 -31.30
CA PRO A 30 -17.87 2.42 -30.14
C PRO A 30 -17.68 0.91 -30.06
N LEU A 31 -16.44 0.46 -29.87
CA LEU A 31 -16.11 -0.97 -29.75
C LEU A 31 -16.57 -1.57 -28.41
N VAL A 32 -16.63 -0.74 -27.36
CA VAL A 32 -17.13 -1.12 -26.03
C VAL A 32 -18.02 -0.02 -25.48
N SER A 33 -19.04 -0.41 -24.69
CA SER A 33 -19.89 0.58 -24.03
C SER A 33 -19.12 1.41 -23.01
N ARG A 34 -19.55 2.66 -22.82
CA ARG A 34 -18.94 3.59 -21.86
C ARG A 34 -18.88 3.01 -20.45
N GLU A 35 -19.93 2.31 -20.02
CA GLU A 35 -19.98 1.67 -18.71
C GLU A 35 -18.93 0.57 -18.55
N VAL A 36 -18.76 -0.28 -19.56
CA VAL A 36 -17.77 -1.36 -19.55
C VAL A 36 -16.36 -0.78 -19.56
N PHE A 37 -16.12 0.23 -20.38
CA PHE A 37 -14.85 0.94 -20.42
C PHE A 37 -14.50 1.58 -19.06
N LEU A 38 -15.45 2.28 -18.43
CA LEU A 38 -15.24 2.90 -17.11
C LEU A 38 -14.97 1.86 -16.03
N LYS A 39 -15.71 0.74 -16.01
CA LYS A 39 -15.46 -0.36 -15.06
C LYS A 39 -14.04 -0.91 -15.20
N ILE A 40 -13.61 -1.20 -16.43
CA ILE A 40 -12.26 -1.72 -16.70
C ILE A 40 -11.19 -0.67 -16.38
N ASN A 41 -11.40 0.58 -16.75
CA ASN A 41 -10.44 1.66 -16.49
C ASN A 41 -10.26 1.88 -14.98
N ASN A 42 -11.36 1.83 -14.19
CA ASN A 42 -11.28 1.89 -12.72
C ASN A 42 -10.51 0.70 -12.13
N LEU A 43 -10.67 -0.51 -12.70
CA LEU A 43 -9.87 -1.69 -12.33
C LEU A 43 -8.39 -1.55 -12.73
N LEU A 44 -8.09 -0.90 -13.85
CA LEU A 44 -6.72 -0.66 -14.31
C LEU A 44 -6.04 0.47 -13.56
N GLN A 45 -6.78 1.47 -13.08
CA GLN A 45 -6.27 2.54 -12.23
C GLN A 45 -6.06 2.08 -10.79
N SER A 46 -6.92 1.20 -10.27
CA SER A 46 -6.70 0.59 -8.94
C SER A 46 -5.47 -0.34 -8.94
N ARG A 47 -5.15 -0.93 -10.09
CA ARG A 47 -3.84 -1.54 -10.39
C ARG A 47 -2.80 -0.48 -10.77
N LYS A 48 -2.61 0.57 -9.95
CA LYS A 48 -1.30 1.26 -9.94
C LYS A 48 -0.26 0.15 -9.83
N ASP A 49 0.74 0.15 -10.69
CA ASP A 49 1.87 -0.78 -10.65
C ASP A 49 2.51 -0.70 -9.26
N VAL A 50 1.98 -1.45 -8.30
CA VAL A 50 2.69 -1.87 -7.12
C VAL A 50 3.67 -2.87 -7.69
N ARG A 51 4.75 -2.36 -8.31
CA ARG A 51 5.95 -3.14 -8.54
C ARG A 51 6.25 -3.69 -7.16
N LYS A 52 6.00 -4.99 -6.98
CA LYS A 52 6.43 -5.70 -5.78
C LYS A 52 7.94 -5.61 -5.78
N TYR A 53 8.44 -4.54 -5.17
CA TYR A 53 9.83 -4.48 -4.81
C TYR A 53 9.97 -5.54 -3.73
N ASN A 54 10.69 -6.62 -4.02
CA ASN A 54 11.22 -7.45 -2.95
C ASN A 54 12.13 -6.53 -2.12
N SER A 55 11.56 -6.02 -1.03
CA SER A 55 12.22 -5.25 0.02
C SER A 55 13.04 -6.17 0.94
N GLU A 56 12.74 -7.47 0.89
CA GLU A 56 13.27 -8.47 1.81
C GLU A 56 14.44 -9.23 1.19
N ASP A 57 15.54 -8.52 0.91
CA ASP A 57 16.84 -9.19 0.81
C ASP A 57 17.64 -8.78 2.05
N GLU A 58 17.86 -9.73 2.95
CA GLU A 58 18.58 -9.53 4.21
C GLU A 58 20.00 -9.00 3.98
N ASN A 59 20.59 -9.25 2.81
CA ASN A 59 21.92 -8.76 2.46
C ASN A 59 21.90 -7.32 1.95
N LEU A 60 20.72 -6.77 1.64
CA LEU A 60 20.54 -5.43 1.08
C LEU A 60 19.52 -4.55 1.85
N PRO A 61 19.62 -4.44 3.19
CA PRO A 61 18.67 -3.68 4.02
C PRO A 61 18.63 -2.19 3.71
N LEU A 62 19.69 -1.63 3.11
CA LEU A 62 19.78 -0.19 2.78
C LEU A 62 19.24 0.15 1.39
N LYS A 63 18.69 -0.83 0.67
CA LYS A 63 18.09 -0.63 -0.65
C LYS A 63 16.94 0.37 -0.55
N THR A 64 16.88 1.32 -1.47
CA THR A 64 15.91 2.45 -1.50
C THR A 64 15.92 3.42 -0.33
N PHE A 65 16.51 3.06 0.80
CA PHE A 65 16.74 3.95 1.94
C PHE A 65 17.85 4.98 1.63
N VAL A 66 18.99 4.50 1.11
CA VAL A 66 20.11 5.38 0.75
C VAL A 66 19.84 6.09 -0.57
N ARG A 67 20.05 7.41 -0.59
CA ARG A 67 19.90 8.26 -1.76
C ARG A 67 21.21 8.98 -2.08
N SER A 68 21.39 9.28 -3.36
CA SER A 68 22.55 10.06 -3.79
C SER A 68 22.37 11.52 -3.45
N LEU A 69 23.38 12.14 -2.84
CA LEU A 69 23.38 13.60 -2.62
C LEU A 69 23.34 14.39 -3.93
N SER A 70 23.92 13.85 -5.00
CA SER A 70 24.08 14.57 -6.28
C SER A 70 22.80 14.60 -7.13
N CYS A 71 21.92 13.62 -6.97
CA CYS A 71 20.77 13.45 -7.85
C CYS A 71 19.51 12.90 -7.18
N ASP A 72 19.52 12.75 -5.85
CA ASP A 72 18.42 12.25 -5.01
C ASP A 72 17.85 10.87 -5.41
N THR A 73 18.48 10.20 -6.36
CA THR A 73 18.02 8.90 -6.83
C THR A 73 18.34 7.83 -5.80
N PRO A 74 17.37 6.95 -5.47
CA PRO A 74 17.58 5.87 -4.51
C PRO A 74 18.56 4.84 -5.05
N TYR A 75 19.39 4.33 -4.15
CA TYR A 75 20.29 3.22 -4.44
C TYR A 75 19.50 1.93 -4.56
N THR A 76 19.93 1.09 -5.48
CA THR A 76 19.48 -0.30 -5.63
C THR A 76 20.62 -1.23 -5.23
N GLY A 77 20.32 -2.51 -5.03
CA GLY A 77 21.32 -3.53 -4.70
C GLY A 77 21.45 -4.58 -5.80
N TYR A 78 22.62 -5.18 -5.90
CA TYR A 78 22.89 -6.32 -6.79
C TYR A 78 24.00 -7.21 -6.21
N ILE A 79 24.05 -8.45 -6.69
CA ILE A 79 25.05 -9.45 -6.30
C ILE A 79 25.98 -9.78 -7.47
N VAL A 80 27.28 -9.88 -7.20
CA VAL A 80 28.27 -10.45 -8.10
C VAL A 80 28.36 -11.94 -7.82
N ARG A 81 27.56 -12.75 -8.53
CA ARG A 81 27.39 -14.19 -8.26
C ARG A 81 28.70 -14.98 -8.16
N LEU A 82 29.68 -14.68 -9.02
CA LEU A 82 30.97 -15.37 -9.03
C LEU A 82 31.77 -15.21 -7.73
N LYS A 83 31.57 -14.10 -7.01
CA LYS A 83 32.29 -13.76 -5.78
C LYS A 83 31.38 -13.77 -4.56
N ASP A 84 30.09 -13.99 -4.76
CA ASP A 84 29.04 -13.85 -3.75
C ASP A 84 29.09 -12.51 -2.98
N LEU A 85 29.41 -11.43 -3.69
CA LEU A 85 29.55 -10.09 -3.10
C LEU A 85 28.39 -9.18 -3.45
N TYR A 86 27.81 -8.57 -2.42
CA TYR A 86 26.72 -7.62 -2.54
C TYR A 86 27.23 -6.18 -2.69
N TYR A 87 26.54 -5.42 -3.53
CA TYR A 87 26.85 -4.03 -3.83
C TYR A 87 25.59 -3.20 -3.92
N TYR A 88 25.73 -1.92 -3.57
CA TYR A 88 24.73 -0.90 -3.85
C TYR A 88 25.18 -0.03 -5.02
N LYS A 89 24.24 0.31 -5.90
CA LYS A 89 24.47 1.22 -7.01
C LYS A 89 23.37 2.24 -7.14
N ASN A 90 23.74 3.42 -7.60
CA ASN A 90 22.77 4.39 -8.05
C ASN A 90 22.12 3.91 -9.37
N ARG A 91 20.80 4.04 -9.48
CA ARG A 91 20.02 3.59 -10.65
C ARG A 91 20.12 4.55 -11.84
N ARG A 92 20.54 5.79 -11.64
CA ARG A 92 20.59 6.82 -12.69
C ARG A 92 21.54 6.40 -13.82
N LYS A 93 21.09 6.54 -15.06
CA LYS A 93 21.97 6.33 -16.22
C LYS A 93 23.09 7.37 -16.20
N GLY A 94 24.35 6.91 -16.23
CA GLY A 94 25.54 7.77 -16.17
C GLY A 94 26.09 8.02 -14.77
N SER A 95 25.39 7.64 -13.69
CA SER A 95 25.99 7.68 -12.35
C SER A 95 27.04 6.58 -12.21
N LYS A 96 28.26 6.95 -11.83
CA LYS A 96 29.37 6.00 -11.55
C LYS A 96 29.44 5.60 -10.08
N GLU A 97 28.33 5.75 -9.36
CA GLU A 97 28.23 5.49 -7.92
C GLU A 97 27.93 4.00 -7.65
N ASN A 98 28.97 3.25 -7.29
CA ASN A 98 28.88 1.86 -6.86
C ASN A 98 29.65 1.68 -5.54
N ARG A 99 29.05 1.05 -4.53
CA ARG A 99 29.65 0.83 -3.22
C ARG A 99 29.43 -0.60 -2.76
N SER A 100 30.45 -1.18 -2.11
CA SER A 100 30.33 -2.50 -1.48
C SER A 100 29.31 -2.46 -0.34
N ALA A 101 28.44 -3.47 -0.26
CA ALA A 101 27.44 -3.56 0.80
C ALA A 101 28.09 -3.59 2.18
N LYS A 102 29.14 -4.42 2.35
CA LYS A 102 29.91 -4.53 3.60
C LYS A 102 30.38 -3.17 4.12
N LYS A 103 30.96 -2.34 3.25
CA LYS A 103 31.44 -1.01 3.63
C LYS A 103 30.29 -0.07 3.98
N MET A 104 29.22 -0.07 3.18
CA MET A 104 28.03 0.75 3.49
C MET A 104 27.40 0.36 4.82
N HIS A 105 27.24 -0.93 5.10
CA HIS A 105 26.70 -1.42 6.36
C HIS A 105 27.55 -1.03 7.55
N GLN A 106 28.88 -1.18 7.45
CA GLN A 106 29.79 -0.76 8.50
C GLN A 106 29.67 0.73 8.81
N THR A 107 29.74 1.59 7.78
CA THR A 107 29.60 3.05 7.96
C THR A 107 28.23 3.40 8.55
N PHE A 108 27.17 2.70 8.14
CA PHE A 108 25.84 2.90 8.69
C PHE A 108 25.75 2.49 10.16
N LEU A 109 26.35 1.37 10.56
CA LEU A 109 26.42 0.95 11.97
C LEU A 109 27.24 1.92 12.82
N GLU A 110 28.35 2.44 12.30
CA GLU A 110 29.15 3.48 12.96
C GLU A 110 28.33 4.76 13.16
N PHE A 111 27.54 5.15 12.16
CA PHE A 111 26.59 6.25 12.28
C PHE A 111 25.51 5.95 13.34
N LEU A 112 24.91 4.77 13.36
CA LEU A 112 23.92 4.42 14.39
C LEU A 112 24.50 4.43 15.80
N ARG A 113 25.77 4.03 15.98
CA ARG A 113 26.46 4.08 17.27
C ARG A 113 26.55 5.50 17.83
N SER A 114 26.57 6.54 16.99
CA SER A 114 26.57 7.93 17.50
C SER A 114 25.26 8.34 18.18
N PHE A 115 24.18 7.59 17.95
CA PHE A 115 22.89 7.81 18.62
C PHE A 115 22.70 6.91 19.85
N GLN A 116 23.66 6.02 20.13
CA GLN A 116 23.58 5.13 21.28
C GLN A 116 23.89 5.91 22.56
N LEU A 117 23.02 5.79 23.55
CA LEU A 117 23.27 6.32 24.88
C LEU A 117 24.49 5.64 25.50
N SER A 118 25.44 6.43 25.97
CA SER A 118 26.67 5.91 26.60
C SER A 118 26.44 5.43 28.03
N ASP A 119 25.47 6.01 28.74
CA ASP A 119 25.12 5.65 30.12
C ASP A 119 23.79 4.88 30.15
N SER A 120 23.85 3.66 30.69
CA SER A 120 22.72 2.74 30.76
C SER A 120 21.60 3.21 31.68
N LYS A 121 21.89 4.15 32.61
CA LYS A 121 20.91 4.70 33.55
C LYS A 121 19.79 5.48 32.87
N TYR A 122 20.05 6.02 31.67
CA TYR A 122 19.07 6.80 30.92
C TYR A 122 18.23 5.96 29.95
N ILE A 123 18.55 4.67 29.78
CA ILE A 123 17.83 3.81 28.82
C ILE A 123 16.37 3.64 29.24
N GLU A 124 16.11 3.27 30.51
CA GLU A 124 14.75 3.01 30.98
C GLU A 124 13.88 4.28 30.97
N PRO A 125 14.33 5.43 31.50
CA PRO A 125 13.55 6.67 31.43
C PRO A 125 13.31 7.15 30.01
N LEU A 126 14.31 7.03 29.11
CA LEU A 126 14.12 7.42 27.72
C LEU A 126 13.10 6.52 27.01
N LYS A 127 13.11 5.22 27.31
CA LYS A 127 12.15 4.28 26.76
C LYS A 127 10.72 4.65 27.17
N GLU A 128 10.49 4.96 28.44
CA GLU A 128 9.18 5.43 28.94
C GLU A 128 8.73 6.69 28.18
N ILE A 129 9.60 7.69 28.04
CA ILE A 129 9.29 8.94 27.32
C ILE A 129 8.97 8.67 25.84
N ILE A 130 9.74 7.79 25.19
CA ILE A 130 9.50 7.43 23.79
C ILE A 130 8.17 6.70 23.65
N GLU A 131 7.84 5.78 24.55
CA GLU A 131 6.58 5.04 24.54
C GLU A 131 5.39 5.99 24.75
N GLU A 132 5.45 6.87 25.75
CA GLU A 132 4.43 7.88 25.99
C GLU A 132 4.23 8.79 24.78
N LYS A 133 5.34 9.32 24.22
CA LYS A 133 5.26 10.20 23.06
C LYS A 133 4.76 9.49 21.82
N PHE A 134 5.14 8.22 21.64
CA PHE A 134 4.63 7.39 20.56
C PHE A 134 3.13 7.19 20.68
N ILE A 135 2.61 6.89 21.88
CA ILE A 135 1.18 6.75 22.13
C ILE A 135 0.47 8.07 21.87
N GLU A 136 1.00 9.20 22.35
CA GLU A 136 0.41 10.53 22.14
C GLU A 136 0.30 10.86 20.65
N LEU A 137 1.39 10.71 19.90
CA LEU A 137 1.43 11.01 18.46
C LEU A 137 0.54 10.08 17.64
N ASN A 138 0.26 8.88 18.14
CA ASN A 138 -0.57 7.88 17.45
C ASN A 138 -1.93 7.68 18.12
N ALA A 139 -2.34 8.52 19.06
CA ALA A 139 -3.56 8.33 19.85
C ALA A 139 -4.80 8.21 18.96
N GLU A 140 -4.92 9.08 17.95
CA GLU A 140 -6.01 9.04 16.97
C GLU A 140 -6.01 7.71 16.18
N LYS A 141 -4.84 7.26 15.72
CA LYS A 141 -4.71 6.00 14.97
C LYS A 141 -5.06 4.78 15.84
N ILE A 142 -4.65 4.80 17.11
CA ILE A 142 -4.95 3.75 18.09
C ILE A 142 -6.45 3.70 18.35
N GLU A 143 -7.09 4.86 18.56
CA GLU A 143 -8.52 4.95 18.83
C GLU A 143 -9.36 4.56 17.59
N ASP A 144 -8.95 4.99 16.38
CA ASP A 144 -9.54 4.55 15.12
C ASP A 144 -9.49 3.03 14.94
N ALA A 145 -8.33 2.42 15.22
CA ALA A 145 -8.15 0.98 15.13
C ALA A 145 -9.04 0.23 16.12
N LYS A 146 -9.15 0.75 17.35
CA LYS A 146 -10.03 0.21 18.40
C LYS A 146 -11.50 0.31 18.00
N ASN A 147 -11.95 1.47 17.51
CA ASN A 147 -13.32 1.68 17.07
C ASN A 147 -13.69 0.79 15.89
N ALA A 148 -12.82 0.66 14.89
CA ALA A 148 -13.06 -0.23 13.78
C ALA A 148 -13.09 -1.70 14.20
N LYS A 149 -12.24 -2.13 15.14
CA LYS A 149 -12.29 -3.48 15.73
C LYS A 149 -13.62 -3.73 16.44
N ASN A 150 -14.12 -2.76 17.21
CA ASN A 150 -15.41 -2.85 17.88
C ASN A 150 -16.57 -2.96 16.87
N GLN A 151 -16.55 -2.17 15.80
CA GLN A 151 -17.55 -2.26 14.72
C GLN A 151 -17.52 -3.62 14.01
N LEU A 152 -16.33 -4.15 13.71
CA LEU A 152 -16.18 -5.47 13.10
C LEU A 152 -16.73 -6.58 14.01
N ASN A 153 -16.47 -6.50 15.31
CA ASN A 153 -17.02 -7.44 16.29
C ASN A 153 -18.55 -7.33 16.40
N ALA A 154 -19.10 -6.11 16.38
CA ALA A 154 -20.53 -5.89 16.40
C ALA A 154 -21.23 -6.47 15.16
N ILE A 155 -20.64 -6.30 13.97
CA ILE A 155 -21.16 -6.91 12.74
C ILE A 155 -21.03 -8.43 12.78
N GLN A 156 -19.93 -8.97 13.31
CA GLN A 156 -19.78 -10.42 13.46
C GLN A 156 -20.90 -11.00 14.34
N ARG A 157 -21.16 -10.40 15.51
CA ARG A 157 -22.27 -10.82 16.38
C ARG A 157 -23.63 -10.77 15.69
N LYS A 158 -23.85 -9.79 14.80
CA LYS A 158 -25.08 -9.72 13.98
C LYS A 158 -25.17 -10.86 12.97
N ILE A 159 -24.05 -11.24 12.36
CA ILE A 159 -23.98 -12.39 11.45
C ILE A 159 -24.27 -13.69 12.22
N ASP A 160 -23.62 -13.89 13.36
CA ASP A 160 -23.80 -15.09 14.19
C ASP A 160 -25.27 -15.24 14.61
N ARG A 161 -25.91 -14.16 15.09
CA ARG A 161 -27.34 -14.15 15.44
C ARG A 161 -28.25 -14.40 14.24
N LEU A 162 -27.89 -13.90 13.05
CA LEU A 162 -28.65 -14.12 11.82
C LEU A 162 -28.57 -15.59 11.39
N GLU A 163 -27.41 -16.23 11.57
CA GLU A 163 -27.18 -17.64 11.31
C GLU A 163 -27.97 -18.52 12.28
N GLU A 164 -27.90 -18.25 13.59
CA GLU A 164 -28.70 -18.95 14.61
C GLU A 164 -30.20 -18.92 14.28
N ARG A 165 -30.74 -17.73 13.97
CA ARG A 165 -32.17 -17.57 13.63
C ARG A 165 -32.59 -18.33 12.37
N PHE A 166 -31.69 -18.47 11.41
CA PHE A 166 -31.96 -19.27 10.22
C PHE A 166 -31.96 -20.77 10.53
N VAL A 167 -31.04 -21.23 11.40
CA VAL A 167 -30.97 -22.62 11.87
C VAL A 167 -32.23 -23.01 12.65
N PHE A 168 -32.76 -22.11 13.48
CA PHE A 168 -34.01 -22.33 14.22
C PHE A 168 -35.28 -22.02 13.41
N GLU A 169 -35.16 -21.86 12.08
CA GLU A 169 -36.27 -21.62 11.15
C GLU A 169 -37.12 -20.36 11.46
N GLU A 170 -36.61 -19.42 12.26
CA GLU A 170 -37.29 -18.16 12.60
C GLU A 170 -37.37 -17.19 11.42
N ILE A 171 -36.54 -17.40 10.38
CA ILE A 171 -36.47 -16.56 9.19
C ILE A 171 -36.38 -17.39 7.91
N SER A 172 -36.91 -16.84 6.81
CA SER A 172 -36.87 -17.50 5.50
C SER A 172 -35.49 -17.40 4.85
N LYS A 173 -35.15 -18.38 3.99
CA LYS A 173 -33.89 -18.41 3.21
C LYS A 173 -33.62 -17.12 2.41
N PRO A 174 -34.62 -16.50 1.73
CA PRO A 174 -34.41 -15.24 1.02
C PRO A 174 -34.07 -14.06 1.96
N GLN A 175 -34.68 -14.03 3.16
CA GLN A 175 -34.38 -13.01 4.16
C GLN A 175 -32.94 -13.18 4.69
N PHE A 176 -32.55 -14.41 5.04
CA PHE A 176 -31.19 -14.71 5.47
C PHE A 176 -30.15 -14.27 4.43
N GLN A 177 -30.31 -14.67 3.16
CA GLN A 177 -29.38 -14.31 2.09
C GLN A 177 -29.23 -12.79 1.94
N LYS A 178 -30.34 -12.06 1.86
CA LYS A 178 -30.36 -10.60 1.70
C LYS A 178 -29.61 -9.87 2.83
N PHE A 179 -29.81 -10.26 4.09
CA PHE A 179 -29.18 -9.59 5.23
C PHE A 179 -27.75 -10.06 5.46
N ASN A 180 -27.43 -11.33 5.20
CA ASN A 180 -26.07 -11.86 5.31
C ASN A 180 -25.13 -11.20 4.29
N GLU A 181 -25.58 -11.05 3.03
CA GLU A 181 -24.82 -10.32 2.00
C GLU A 181 -24.55 -8.87 2.41
N LYS A 182 -25.57 -8.15 2.90
CA LYS A 182 -25.41 -6.77 3.38
C LYS A 182 -24.36 -6.67 4.50
N LEU A 183 -24.45 -7.52 5.51
CA LEU A 183 -23.50 -7.53 6.63
C LEU A 183 -22.08 -7.91 6.19
N LYS A 184 -21.94 -8.87 5.26
CA LYS A 184 -20.63 -9.23 4.67
C LYS A 184 -20.02 -8.09 3.87
N VAL A 185 -20.82 -7.36 3.09
CA VAL A 185 -20.37 -6.16 2.34
C VAL A 185 -19.94 -5.06 3.31
N GLU A 186 -20.71 -4.80 4.35
CA GLU A 186 -20.38 -3.81 5.38
C GLU A 186 -19.07 -4.15 6.11
N LYS A 187 -18.92 -5.42 6.52
CA LYS A 187 -17.69 -5.95 7.13
C LYS A 187 -16.47 -5.77 6.20
N LYS A 188 -16.65 -6.05 4.91
CA LYS A 188 -15.59 -5.88 3.91
C LYS A 188 -15.21 -4.40 3.75
N ARG A 189 -16.19 -3.50 3.68
CA ARG A 189 -15.96 -2.05 3.59
C ARG A 189 -15.12 -1.53 4.76
N ILE A 190 -15.45 -1.92 5.99
CA ILE A 190 -14.71 -1.48 7.19
C ILE A 190 -13.26 -2.01 7.16
N ARG A 191 -13.05 -3.27 6.74
CA ARG A 191 -11.70 -3.83 6.56
C ARG A 191 -10.88 -3.07 5.51
N GLU A 192 -11.49 -2.70 4.39
CA GLU A 192 -10.81 -1.95 3.33
C GLU A 192 -10.44 -0.52 3.77
N THR A 193 -11.32 0.15 4.51
CA THR A 193 -11.04 1.48 5.07
C THR A 193 -9.87 1.43 6.06
N LEU A 194 -9.81 0.41 6.91
CA LEU A 194 -8.68 0.19 7.83
C LEU A 194 -7.36 -0.01 7.08
N PHE A 195 -7.37 -0.88 6.06
CA PHE A 195 -6.16 -1.18 5.29
C PHE A 195 -5.63 0.07 4.56
N LYS A 196 -6.51 0.92 4.04
CA LYS A 196 -6.10 2.18 3.39
C LYS A 196 -5.51 3.19 4.36
N LYS A 197 -6.09 3.32 5.57
CA LYS A 197 -5.58 4.22 6.62
C LYS A 197 -4.21 3.79 7.18
N GLN A 198 -3.84 2.51 7.08
CA GLN A 198 -2.52 2.02 7.53
C GLN A 198 -1.38 2.29 6.53
N ILE A 199 -1.69 2.61 5.27
CA ILE A 199 -0.69 2.81 4.19
C ILE A 199 -0.38 4.32 3.97
N GLN A 200 -1.21 5.21 4.51
CA GLN A 200 -0.99 6.66 4.52
C GLN A 200 -0.31 7.11 5.82
#